data_AF-A0A351IX30-F1
#
_entry.id   AF-A0A351IX30-F1
#
_cell.length_a   1.000
_cell.length_b   1.000
_cell.length_c   1.000
_cell.angle_alpha   90.00
_cell.angle_beta   90.00
_cell.angle_gamma   90.00
#
_symmetry.space_group_name_H-M   'P 1'
#
loop_
_entity.id
_entity.type
_entity.pdbx_description
1 polymer ?
#
loop_
_entity_poly.entity_id
_entity_poly.type
_entity_poly.pdbx_seq_one_letter_code
_entity_poly.pdbx_strand_id
1 'polypeptide(L)'
;MANKIKWPQGKTFAFTVVDDTDGATVENVRPVYQYLFEKGIFTTKTVWVYPSRDHYQGESLSDEGYRHFVQDLSKKGFEIGFHNAGSGGFTRDETLAALEFFKETLGFYPKLHINHGENEENLYWGSKRFSPLFQKLYGRFKPTVHSRGDEKDSPYFWGDKAKEHITYIRNRVFRQVNTLQADNRFPTREYGKDT
;
A
#
# COMPACT_ATOMS: atom_id res chain seq x y z
N MET A 1 -22.97 -6.02 -18.58
CA MET A 1 -23.29 -6.52 -17.23
C MET A 1 -21.96 -6.88 -16.57
N ALA A 2 -21.64 -6.35 -15.39
CA ALA A 2 -20.40 -6.74 -14.70
C ALA A 2 -20.44 -8.25 -14.45
N ASN A 3 -19.38 -8.98 -14.82
CA ASN A 3 -19.29 -10.41 -14.54
C ASN A 3 -19.47 -10.62 -13.03
N LYS A 4 -20.48 -11.41 -12.65
CA LYS A 4 -20.74 -11.72 -11.24
C LYS A 4 -19.54 -12.50 -10.70
N ILE A 5 -18.75 -11.88 -9.83
CA ILE A 5 -17.58 -12.50 -9.20
C ILE A 5 -18.06 -13.79 -8.51
N LYS A 6 -17.45 -14.92 -8.87
CA LYS A 6 -17.70 -16.20 -8.21
C LYS A 6 -16.73 -16.33 -7.05
N TRP A 7 -17.21 -16.08 -5.83
CA TRP A 7 -16.38 -16.26 -4.64
C TRP A 7 -16.22 -17.74 -4.30
N PRO A 8 -15.08 -18.14 -3.72
CA PRO A 8 -14.86 -19.50 -3.26
C PRO A 8 -15.93 -19.96 -2.26
N GLN A 9 -16.12 -21.28 -2.16
CA GLN A 9 -16.98 -21.91 -1.14
C GLN A 9 -18.42 -21.39 -1.12
N GLY A 10 -18.95 -20.96 -2.27
CA GLY A 10 -20.33 -20.47 -2.40
C GLY A 10 -20.60 -19.17 -1.63
N LYS A 11 -19.57 -18.43 -1.22
CA LYS A 11 -19.74 -17.12 -0.58
C LYS A 11 -20.34 -16.11 -1.56
N THR A 12 -21.01 -15.10 -1.02
CA THR A 12 -21.67 -14.04 -1.82
C THR A 12 -20.87 -12.74 -1.83
N PHE A 13 -19.91 -12.59 -0.93
CA PHE A 13 -19.01 -11.45 -0.83
C PHE A 13 -17.67 -11.86 -0.23
N ALA A 14 -16.68 -10.98 -0.37
CA ALA A 14 -15.43 -11.02 0.40
C ALA A 14 -15.33 -9.75 1.25
N PHE A 15 -14.72 -9.88 2.41
CA PHE A 15 -14.36 -8.78 3.29
C PHE A 15 -12.86 -8.88 3.57
N THR A 16 -12.17 -7.76 3.54
CA THR A 16 -10.76 -7.67 3.88
C THR A 16 -10.50 -6.39 4.64
N VAL A 17 -9.49 -6.42 5.51
CA VAL A 17 -9.00 -5.27 6.26
C VAL A 17 -7.56 -5.04 5.82
N VAL A 18 -7.24 -3.79 5.52
CA VAL A 18 -5.86 -3.35 5.32
C VAL A 18 -5.54 -2.35 6.41
N ASP A 19 -4.47 -2.63 7.15
CA ASP A 19 -3.98 -1.83 8.27
C ASP A 19 -2.75 -1.04 7.80
N ASP A 20 -2.91 0.28 7.70
CA ASP A 20 -1.82 1.19 7.33
C ASP A 20 -0.80 1.25 8.48
N THR A 21 0.49 1.30 8.17
CA THR A 21 1.55 1.29 9.21
C THR A 21 1.69 2.60 9.97
N ASP A 22 0.94 3.64 9.60
CA ASP A 22 1.00 4.97 10.20
C ASP A 22 0.74 4.90 11.72
N GLY A 23 1.73 5.27 12.54
CA GLY A 23 1.64 5.23 14.00
C GLY A 23 1.72 3.83 14.61
N ALA A 24 2.01 2.80 13.82
CA ALA A 24 2.07 1.42 14.30
C ALA A 24 3.34 1.19 15.12
N THR A 25 3.18 0.61 16.31
CA THR A 25 4.26 0.03 17.10
C THR A 25 3.87 -1.37 17.50
N VAL A 26 4.84 -2.24 17.76
CA VAL A 26 4.61 -3.59 18.27
C VAL A 26 3.72 -3.56 19.51
N GLU A 27 3.91 -2.58 20.40
CA GLU A 27 3.10 -2.42 21.60
C GLU A 27 1.62 -2.23 21.28
N ASN A 28 1.28 -1.34 20.34
CA ASN A 28 -0.11 -0.99 20.09
C ASN A 28 -0.82 -1.95 19.12
N VAL A 29 -0.11 -2.53 18.14
CA VAL A 29 -0.76 -3.42 17.15
C VAL A 29 -0.75 -4.89 17.57
N ARG A 30 0.21 -5.35 18.37
CA ARG A 30 0.30 -6.79 18.74
C ARG A 30 -0.99 -7.33 19.37
N PRO A 31 -1.66 -6.64 20.32
CA PRO A 31 -2.90 -7.15 20.90
C PRO A 31 -4.01 -7.32 19.86
N VAL A 32 -4.09 -6.42 18.87
CA VAL A 32 -5.08 -6.49 17.79
C VAL A 32 -4.80 -7.68 16.88
N TYR A 33 -3.56 -7.87 16.44
CA TYR A 33 -3.19 -9.01 15.58
C TYR A 33 -3.32 -10.36 16.28
N GLN A 34 -3.02 -10.41 17.59
CA GLN A 34 -3.27 -11.60 18.39
C GLN A 34 -4.76 -11.96 18.39
N TYR A 35 -5.62 -10.98 18.66
CA TYR A 35 -7.07 -11.19 18.63
C TYR A 35 -7.56 -11.65 17.25
N LEU A 36 -7.12 -11.00 16.17
CA LEU A 36 -7.49 -11.37 14.80
C LEU A 36 -7.08 -12.82 14.47
N PHE A 37 -5.86 -13.20 14.86
CA PHE A 37 -5.36 -14.56 14.68
C PHE A 37 -6.19 -15.59 15.46
N GLU A 38 -6.51 -15.32 16.73
CA GLU A 38 -7.37 -16.17 17.57
C GLU A 38 -8.78 -16.34 17.01
N LYS A 39 -9.28 -15.37 16.24
CA LYS A 39 -10.56 -15.45 15.53
C LYS A 39 -10.46 -16.03 14.13
N GLY A 40 -9.27 -16.40 13.66
CA GLY A 40 -9.04 -16.89 12.30
C GLY A 40 -9.31 -15.83 11.23
N ILE A 41 -9.17 -14.56 11.56
CA ILE A 41 -9.34 -13.43 10.65
C ILE A 41 -7.96 -12.98 10.17
N PHE A 42 -7.70 -13.17 8.87
CA PHE A 42 -6.46 -12.75 8.24
C PHE A 42 -6.66 -11.45 7.48
N THR A 43 -5.71 -10.54 7.65
CA THR A 43 -5.74 -9.17 7.11
C THR A 43 -4.42 -8.87 6.42
N THR A 44 -4.32 -7.68 5.83
CA THR A 44 -3.08 -7.15 5.28
C THR A 44 -2.49 -6.13 6.23
N LYS A 45 -1.27 -6.37 6.74
CA LYS A 45 -0.46 -5.37 7.44
C LYS A 45 0.45 -4.70 6.42
N THR A 46 0.32 -3.40 6.23
CA THR A 46 1.36 -2.66 5.50
C THR A 46 2.50 -2.29 6.42
N VAL A 47 3.71 -2.09 5.87
CA VAL A 47 4.90 -1.73 6.64
C VAL A 47 5.74 -0.67 5.92
N TRP A 48 6.45 0.10 6.72
CA TRP A 48 7.63 0.86 6.29
C TRP A 48 8.88 0.01 6.44
N VAL A 49 9.87 0.25 5.59
CA VAL A 49 11.16 -0.43 5.67
C VAL A 49 12.15 0.38 6.52
N TYR A 50 12.16 1.70 6.33
CA TYR A 50 13.02 2.66 7.01
C TYR A 50 12.20 3.56 7.95
N PRO A 51 12.85 4.15 8.97
CA PRO A 51 12.21 5.14 9.83
C PRO A 51 11.71 6.36 9.05
N SER A 52 10.66 6.98 9.56
CA SER A 52 10.13 8.24 9.04
C SER A 52 11.17 9.36 9.06
N ARG A 53 11.11 10.23 8.04
CA ARG A 53 11.93 11.45 7.90
C ARG A 53 11.16 12.73 8.23
N ASP A 54 9.89 12.60 8.59
CA ASP A 54 8.99 13.71 8.87
C ASP A 54 8.25 13.53 10.20
N HIS A 55 7.09 14.16 10.35
CA HIS A 55 6.33 14.17 11.60
C HIS A 55 5.58 12.86 11.88
N TYR A 56 5.39 12.00 10.88
CA TYR A 56 4.70 10.72 11.09
C TYR A 56 5.56 9.77 11.91
N GLN A 57 4.93 9.09 12.87
CA GLN A 57 5.58 8.15 13.77
C GLN A 57 5.21 6.72 13.41
N GLY A 58 5.97 5.76 13.92
CA GLY A 58 5.75 4.33 13.73
C GLY A 58 7.09 3.59 13.64
N GLU A 59 7.06 2.31 13.97
CA GLU A 59 8.19 1.41 13.78
C GLU A 59 8.23 0.89 12.33
N SER A 60 9.43 0.48 11.92
CA SER A 60 9.76 0.07 10.56
C SER A 60 10.44 -1.30 10.56
N LEU A 61 10.61 -1.93 9.40
CA LEU A 61 11.39 -3.17 9.32
C LEU A 61 12.86 -2.98 9.71
N SER A 62 13.37 -1.75 9.76
CA SER A 62 14.71 -1.47 10.26
C SER A 62 14.81 -1.73 11.77
N ASP A 63 13.70 -1.60 12.51
CA ASP A 63 13.63 -1.86 13.94
C ASP A 63 13.52 -3.37 14.19
N GLU A 64 14.49 -3.95 14.91
CA GLU A 64 14.58 -5.40 15.11
C GLU A 64 13.31 -6.01 15.74
N GLY A 65 12.78 -5.35 16.77
CA GLY A 65 11.56 -5.80 17.45
C GLY A 65 10.34 -5.83 16.53
N TYR A 66 10.16 -4.78 15.72
CA TYR A 66 9.07 -4.69 14.76
C TYR A 66 9.25 -5.66 13.60
N ARG A 67 10.48 -5.83 13.11
CA ARG A 67 10.82 -6.83 12.09
C ARG A 67 10.43 -8.24 12.52
N HIS A 68 10.81 -8.66 13.74
CA HIS A 68 10.45 -9.96 14.27
C HIS A 68 8.94 -10.14 14.40
N PHE A 69 8.23 -9.09 14.83
CA PHE A 69 6.77 -9.09 14.88
C PHE A 69 6.15 -9.28 13.48
N VAL A 70 6.60 -8.53 12.46
CA VAL A 70 6.08 -8.66 11.09
C VAL A 70 6.40 -10.03 10.48
N GLN A 71 7.59 -10.58 10.74
CA GLN A 71 7.95 -11.93 10.30
C GLN A 71 7.04 -12.99 10.93
N ASP A 72 6.68 -12.85 12.21
CA ASP A 72 5.72 -13.73 12.88
C ASP A 72 4.32 -13.62 12.26
N LEU A 73 3.84 -12.40 11.97
CA LEU A 73 2.58 -12.21 11.25
C LEU A 73 2.59 -12.89 9.88
N SER A 74 3.66 -12.71 9.11
CA SER A 74 3.81 -13.36 7.80
C SER A 74 3.77 -14.89 7.92
N LYS A 75 4.46 -15.48 8.90
CA LYS A 75 4.46 -16.93 9.15
C LYS A 75 3.07 -17.45 9.56
N LYS A 76 2.29 -16.64 10.27
CA LYS A 76 0.91 -16.96 10.65
C LYS A 76 -0.08 -16.86 9.49
N GLY A 77 0.30 -16.28 8.35
CA GLY A 77 -0.52 -16.20 7.14
C GLY A 77 -1.18 -14.84 6.90
N PHE A 78 -0.81 -13.80 7.65
CA PHE A 78 -1.19 -12.42 7.32
C PHE A 78 -0.45 -11.98 6.06
N GLU A 79 -1.12 -11.20 5.21
CA GLU A 79 -0.44 -10.57 4.06
C GLU A 79 0.38 -9.39 4.54
N ILE A 80 1.62 -9.25 4.06
CA ILE A 80 2.45 -8.08 4.32
C ILE A 80 2.53 -7.22 3.05
N GLY A 81 2.07 -5.98 3.15
CA GLY A 81 2.09 -4.98 2.07
C GLY A 81 3.14 -3.89 2.29
N PHE A 82 3.43 -3.14 1.24
CA PHE A 82 4.36 -2.01 1.26
C PHE A 82 3.61 -0.69 1.42
N HIS A 83 4.04 0.18 2.35
CA HIS A 83 3.49 1.53 2.54
C HIS A 83 4.53 2.61 2.25
N ASN A 84 5.25 2.45 1.13
CA ASN A 84 6.51 3.16 0.81
C ASN A 84 7.71 2.71 1.66
N ALA A 85 8.89 3.22 1.30
CA ALA A 85 10.13 2.92 2.02
C ALA A 85 10.08 3.41 3.47
N GLY A 86 9.43 4.54 3.72
CA GLY A 86 9.14 5.12 5.04
C GLY A 86 8.21 6.30 4.87
N SER A 87 7.92 7.07 5.92
CA SER A 87 7.29 8.38 5.75
C SER A 87 8.31 9.45 5.34
N GLY A 88 7.96 10.31 4.39
CA GLY A 88 8.84 11.32 3.79
C GLY A 88 9.39 10.92 2.43
N GLY A 89 10.20 11.78 1.80
CA GLY A 89 10.75 11.52 0.46
C GLY A 89 11.91 10.52 0.47
N PHE A 90 11.82 9.48 -0.38
CA PHE A 90 12.88 8.52 -0.62
C PHE A 90 13.21 8.43 -2.11
N THR A 91 14.49 8.52 -2.46
CA THR A 91 14.94 8.41 -3.85
C THR A 91 14.63 7.03 -4.43
N ARG A 92 14.78 6.89 -5.76
CA ARG A 92 14.69 5.62 -6.46
C ARG A 92 15.58 4.57 -5.79
N ASP A 93 16.86 4.86 -5.62
CA ASP A 93 17.83 3.89 -5.10
C ASP A 93 17.46 3.42 -3.70
N GLU A 94 17.00 4.34 -2.84
CA GLU A 94 16.49 4.00 -1.50
C GLU A 94 15.21 3.17 -1.56
N THR A 95 14.28 3.49 -2.46
CA THR A 95 13.05 2.72 -2.66
C THR A 95 13.35 1.30 -3.16
N LEU A 96 14.31 1.15 -4.07
CA LEU A 96 14.73 -0.17 -4.56
C LEU A 96 15.46 -0.97 -3.48
N ALA A 97 16.35 -0.32 -2.72
CA ALA A 97 17.01 -0.95 -1.57
C ALA A 97 15.97 -1.39 -0.51
N ALA A 98 14.91 -0.60 -0.31
CA ALA A 98 13.82 -0.97 0.59
C ALA A 98 13.07 -2.22 0.10
N LEU A 99 12.79 -2.34 -1.21
CA LEU A 99 12.15 -3.53 -1.79
C LEU A 99 13.03 -4.78 -1.68
N GLU A 100 14.35 -4.66 -1.90
CA GLU A 100 15.26 -5.78 -1.67
C GLU A 100 15.33 -6.17 -0.21
N PHE A 101 15.46 -5.19 0.70
CA PHE A 101 15.47 -5.45 2.14
C PHE A 101 14.17 -6.13 2.62
N PHE A 102 13.02 -5.69 2.10
CA PHE A 102 11.74 -6.34 2.35
C PHE A 102 11.78 -7.81 1.94
N LYS A 103 12.27 -8.11 0.73
CA LYS A 103 12.41 -9.48 0.23
C LYS A 103 13.40 -10.31 1.02
N GLU A 104 14.54 -9.77 1.39
CA GLU A 104 15.52 -10.45 2.25
C GLU A 104 14.91 -10.79 3.61
N THR A 105 14.10 -9.88 4.16
CA THR A 105 13.45 -10.02 5.46
C THR A 105 12.31 -11.04 5.46
N LEU A 106 11.49 -11.06 4.40
CA LEU A 106 10.23 -11.82 4.35
C LEU A 106 10.22 -12.98 3.35
N GLY A 107 11.24 -13.07 2.49
CA GLY A 107 11.39 -14.11 1.48
C GLY A 107 10.62 -13.85 0.17
N PHE A 108 9.93 -12.72 0.04
CA PHE A 108 9.13 -12.36 -1.14
C PHE A 108 9.05 -10.84 -1.32
N TYR A 109 8.81 -10.39 -2.56
CA TYR A 109 8.43 -8.99 -2.80
C TYR A 109 6.95 -8.75 -2.44
N PRO A 110 6.59 -7.54 -1.98
CA PRO A 110 5.22 -7.20 -1.64
C PRO A 110 4.33 -7.24 -2.89
N LYS A 111 3.11 -7.78 -2.76
CA LYS A 111 2.11 -7.78 -3.85
C LYS A 111 1.15 -6.60 -3.76
N LEU A 112 1.02 -6.00 -2.59
CA LEU A 112 0.15 -4.87 -2.32
C LEU A 112 1.00 -3.65 -1.93
N HIS A 113 0.73 -2.51 -2.58
CA HIS A 113 1.32 -1.22 -2.24
C HIS A 113 0.24 -0.20 -1.91
N ILE A 114 0.53 0.63 -0.91
CA ILE A 114 -0.28 1.78 -0.55
C ILE A 114 0.65 2.98 -0.46
N ASN A 115 0.29 4.06 -1.15
CA ASN A 115 1.02 5.30 -1.01
C ASN A 115 0.77 5.89 0.39
N HIS A 116 1.83 6.28 1.08
CA HIS A 116 1.76 7.19 2.20
C HIS A 116 1.32 8.60 1.72
N GLY A 117 0.80 9.43 2.62
CA GLY A 117 0.07 10.66 2.30
C GLY A 117 0.80 11.66 1.41
N GLU A 118 2.09 11.90 1.66
CA GLU A 118 2.81 13.05 1.10
C GLU A 118 4.16 12.72 0.47
N ASN A 119 4.46 11.43 0.30
CA ASN A 119 5.74 10.99 -0.23
C ASN A 119 5.93 11.36 -1.71
N GLU A 120 7.17 11.71 -2.05
CA GLU A 120 7.54 12.15 -3.39
C GLU A 120 7.64 10.99 -4.39
N GLU A 121 8.02 9.80 -3.92
CA GLU A 121 8.06 8.57 -4.71
C GLU A 121 6.69 7.91 -4.89
N ASN A 122 5.62 8.53 -4.39
CA ASN A 122 4.28 8.01 -4.61
C ASN A 122 3.97 7.80 -6.10
N LEU A 123 3.29 6.70 -6.41
CA LEU A 123 2.82 6.35 -7.75
C LEU A 123 1.44 6.95 -8.00
N TYR A 124 1.29 7.77 -9.05
CA TYR A 124 0.00 8.26 -9.52
C TYR A 124 -0.87 8.92 -8.42
N TRP A 125 -0.26 9.72 -7.54
CA TRP A 125 -0.95 10.30 -6.37
C TRP A 125 -1.43 11.74 -6.60
N GLY A 126 -2.13 12.28 -5.60
CA GLY A 126 -2.77 13.60 -5.70
C GLY A 126 -3.74 13.69 -6.89
N SER A 127 -3.49 14.64 -7.80
CA SER A 127 -4.32 14.83 -8.99
C SER A 127 -4.18 13.68 -10.00
N LYS A 128 -3.04 12.97 -10.03
CA LYS A 128 -2.76 11.85 -10.95
C LYS A 128 -3.60 10.59 -10.67
N ARG A 129 -4.36 10.58 -9.58
CA ARG A 129 -5.32 9.52 -9.27
C ARG A 129 -6.51 9.50 -10.23
N PHE A 130 -6.81 10.65 -10.85
CA PHE A 130 -8.02 10.86 -11.63
C PHE A 130 -7.73 10.85 -13.12
N SER A 131 -8.77 10.64 -13.93
CA SER A 131 -8.69 10.79 -15.39
C SER A 131 -8.31 12.24 -15.79
N PRO A 132 -7.73 12.48 -16.98
CA PRO A 132 -7.11 13.76 -17.35
C PRO A 132 -8.01 15.00 -17.17
N LEU A 133 -9.31 14.89 -17.44
CA LEU A 133 -10.25 16.00 -17.23
C LEU A 133 -10.40 16.35 -15.75
N PHE A 134 -10.61 15.32 -14.91
CA PHE A 134 -10.77 15.48 -13.47
C PHE A 134 -9.45 15.84 -12.78
N GLN A 135 -8.31 15.35 -13.29
CA GLN A 135 -6.99 15.76 -12.82
C GLN A 135 -6.80 17.28 -12.93
N LYS A 136 -7.15 17.87 -14.08
CA LYS A 136 -7.07 19.32 -14.30
C LYS A 136 -8.00 20.11 -13.37
N LEU A 137 -9.22 19.63 -13.15
CA LEU A 137 -10.17 20.28 -12.24
C LEU A 137 -9.71 20.17 -10.79
N TYR A 138 -9.35 18.97 -10.35
CA TYR A 138 -8.90 18.70 -8.98
C TYR A 138 -7.64 19.51 -8.61
N GLY A 139 -6.67 19.57 -9.51
CA GLY A 139 -5.43 20.33 -9.32
C GLY A 139 -5.63 21.85 -9.17
N ARG A 140 -6.78 22.40 -9.56
CA ARG A 140 -7.09 23.82 -9.33
C ARG A 140 -7.57 24.12 -7.91
N PHE A 141 -8.14 23.12 -7.21
CA PHE A 141 -8.81 23.31 -5.92
C PHE A 141 -8.02 22.73 -4.74
N LYS A 142 -6.96 21.95 -4.99
CA LYS A 142 -6.17 21.30 -3.96
C LYS A 142 -4.67 21.58 -4.16
N PRO A 143 -3.90 21.73 -3.07
CA PRO A 143 -2.45 21.82 -3.15
C PRO A 143 -1.88 20.63 -3.93
N THR A 144 -0.83 20.90 -4.70
CA THR A 144 -0.13 19.84 -5.43
C THR A 144 0.66 19.02 -4.42
N VAL A 145 0.36 17.73 -4.32
CA VAL A 145 1.25 16.77 -3.66
C VAL A 145 2.26 16.33 -4.70
N HIS A 146 3.55 16.48 -4.39
CA HIS A 146 4.61 15.99 -5.26
C HIS A 146 4.56 14.46 -5.28
N SER A 147 4.30 13.88 -6.44
CA SER A 147 4.21 12.44 -6.65
C SER A 147 4.83 12.13 -7.99
N ARG A 148 6.03 11.57 -7.93
CA ARG A 148 6.96 11.46 -9.05
C ARG A 148 7.50 10.03 -9.21
N GLY A 149 6.92 9.06 -8.52
CA GLY A 149 7.28 7.65 -8.65
C GLY A 149 6.98 7.07 -10.04
N ASP A 150 6.01 7.66 -10.74
CA ASP A 150 5.59 7.31 -12.10
C ASP A 150 6.33 8.09 -13.21
N GLU A 151 7.16 9.08 -12.86
CA GLU A 151 7.84 9.96 -13.83
C GLU A 151 9.25 9.44 -14.14
N LYS A 152 9.52 8.94 -15.35
CA LYS A 152 10.79 8.28 -15.71
C LYS A 152 12.06 9.09 -15.45
N ASP A 153 11.98 10.40 -15.63
CA ASP A 153 13.13 11.31 -15.45
C ASP A 153 13.27 11.82 -14.01
N SER A 154 12.38 11.41 -13.11
CA SER A 154 12.42 11.81 -11.70
C SER A 154 13.44 11.00 -10.91
N PRO A 155 14.18 11.62 -9.97
CA PRO A 155 15.03 10.88 -9.03
C PRO A 155 14.24 9.98 -8.07
N TYR A 156 12.91 10.03 -8.09
CA TYR A 156 11.99 9.22 -7.29
C TYR A 156 11.33 8.10 -8.11
N PHE A 157 11.66 7.96 -9.39
CA PHE A 157 11.03 6.99 -10.29
C PHE A 157 11.24 5.56 -9.82
N TRP A 158 10.17 4.79 -9.64
CA TRP A 158 10.25 3.33 -9.39
C TRP A 158 9.08 2.56 -10.02
N GLY A 159 8.30 3.22 -10.88
CA GLY A 159 7.12 2.62 -11.52
C GLY A 159 7.42 1.39 -12.39
N ASP A 160 8.66 1.24 -12.88
CA ASP A 160 9.12 0.01 -13.54
C ASP A 160 9.19 -1.17 -12.58
N LYS A 161 9.80 -1.00 -11.40
CA LYS A 161 9.86 -2.05 -10.36
C LYS A 161 8.53 -2.29 -9.68
N ALA A 162 7.69 -1.26 -9.57
CA ALA A 162 6.31 -1.44 -9.16
C ALA A 162 5.55 -2.40 -10.09
N LYS A 163 5.72 -2.28 -11.41
CA LYS A 163 5.07 -3.19 -12.38
C LYS A 163 5.60 -4.62 -12.32
N GLU A 164 6.88 -4.81 -11.95
CA GLU A 164 7.49 -6.13 -11.82
C GLU A 164 6.98 -6.89 -10.58
N HIS A 165 6.71 -6.18 -9.47
CA HIS A 165 6.51 -6.80 -8.16
C HIS A 165 5.14 -6.55 -7.54
N ILE A 166 4.54 -5.38 -7.76
CA ILE A 166 3.25 -5.01 -7.16
C ILE A 166 2.10 -5.46 -8.06
N THR A 167 1.16 -6.20 -7.48
CA THR A 167 -0.08 -6.61 -8.16
C THR A 167 -1.23 -5.63 -7.91
N TYR A 168 -1.35 -5.10 -6.69
CA TYR A 168 -2.45 -4.22 -6.29
C TYR A 168 -1.94 -2.92 -5.67
N ILE A 169 -2.52 -1.79 -6.07
CA ILE A 169 -2.27 -0.49 -5.46
C ILE A 169 -3.58 0.08 -4.92
N ARG A 170 -3.61 0.45 -3.63
CA ARG A 170 -4.77 1.16 -3.07
C ARG A 170 -4.77 2.62 -3.52
N ASN A 171 -5.41 2.88 -4.66
CA ASN A 171 -5.46 4.23 -5.23
C ASN A 171 -6.69 5.06 -4.79
N ARG A 172 -7.88 4.46 -4.71
CA ARG A 172 -9.13 5.14 -4.35
C ARG A 172 -9.59 4.75 -2.95
N VAL A 173 -10.16 5.71 -2.22
CA VAL A 173 -10.73 5.51 -0.88
C VAL A 173 -12.25 5.70 -0.92
N PHE A 174 -12.96 4.85 -0.20
CA PHE A 174 -14.42 4.86 -0.12
C PHE A 174 -14.85 5.06 1.32
N ARG A 175 -15.94 5.80 1.55
CA ARG A 175 -16.51 6.02 2.89
C ARG A 175 -17.40 4.86 3.35
N GLN A 176 -17.73 3.94 2.45
CA GLN A 176 -18.62 2.82 2.70
C GLN A 176 -17.85 1.50 2.61
N VAL A 177 -18.24 0.53 3.43
CA VAL A 177 -17.63 -0.82 3.44
C VAL A 177 -17.95 -1.60 2.17
N ASN A 178 -19.17 -1.43 1.62
CA ASN A 178 -19.56 -2.07 0.37
C ASN A 178 -18.99 -1.31 -0.84
N THR A 179 -17.76 -1.64 -1.23
CA THR A 179 -17.06 -0.98 -2.35
C THR A 179 -17.73 -1.22 -3.70
N LEU A 180 -18.36 -2.39 -3.91
CA LEU A 180 -19.08 -2.71 -5.16
C LEU A 180 -20.34 -1.87 -5.37
N GLN A 181 -20.96 -1.38 -4.29
CA GLN A 181 -22.05 -0.43 -4.37
C GLN A 181 -21.55 0.97 -4.79
N ALA A 182 -20.31 1.34 -4.43
CA ALA A 182 -19.73 2.62 -4.82
C ALA A 182 -19.14 2.58 -6.25
N ASP A 183 -18.43 1.50 -6.60
CA ASP A 183 -17.86 1.26 -7.93
C ASP A 183 -17.96 -0.23 -8.26
N ASN A 184 -18.92 -0.57 -9.13
CA ASN A 184 -19.18 -1.96 -9.54
C ASN A 184 -18.07 -2.56 -10.40
N ARG A 185 -17.03 -1.79 -10.76
CA ARG A 185 -15.85 -2.28 -11.47
C ARG A 185 -14.68 -2.58 -10.54
N PHE A 186 -14.81 -2.33 -9.23
CA PHE A 186 -13.75 -2.59 -8.25
C PHE A 186 -13.54 -4.10 -8.04
N PRO A 187 -12.28 -4.60 -7.96
CA PRO A 187 -11.04 -3.90 -8.25
C PRO A 187 -10.87 -3.61 -9.75
N THR A 188 -10.38 -2.41 -10.08
CA THR A 188 -10.21 -1.96 -11.47
C THR A 188 -8.75 -2.02 -11.92
N ARG A 189 -8.52 -2.28 -13.21
CA ARG A 189 -7.24 -2.04 -13.88
C ARG A 189 -7.32 -0.73 -14.66
N GLU A 190 -6.41 0.19 -14.39
CA GLU A 190 -6.31 1.46 -15.11
C GLU A 190 -5.30 1.33 -16.26
N TYR A 191 -5.74 0.82 -17.41
CA TYR A 191 -4.86 0.53 -18.56
C TYR A 191 -3.99 1.71 -19.02
N GLY A 192 -4.45 2.95 -18.84
CA GLY A 192 -3.66 4.15 -19.15
C GLY A 192 -2.43 4.36 -18.26
N LYS A 193 -2.23 3.53 -17.23
CA LYS A 193 -1.10 3.55 -16.30
C LYS A 193 -0.16 2.36 -16.47
N ASP A 194 -0.42 1.51 -17.47
CA ASP A 194 0.39 0.33 -17.79
C ASP A 194 1.67 0.69 -18.59
N THR A 195 1.79 1.93 -19.09
CA THR A 195 2.91 2.45 -19.94
C THR A 195 4.13 2.91 -19.16
#